data_AF-A0A523UMX0-F1
#
_entry.id   AF-A0A523UMX0-F1
#
_cell.length_a   1.000
_cell.length_b   1.000
_cell.length_c   1.000
_cell.angle_alpha   90.00
_cell.angle_beta   90.00
_cell.angle_gamma   90.00
#
_symmetry.space_group_name_H-M   'P 1'
#
loop_
_entity.id
_entity.type
_entity.pdbx_description
1 polymer ?
#
loop_
_entity_poly.entity_id
_entity_poly.type
_entity_poly.pdbx_seq_one_letter_code
_entity_poly.pdbx_strand_id
1 'polypeptide(L)'
;MDNELQVIYFGFLTKDSDIVAVADLYSPEVIAIDAPLSFPLGLSHLEEDSACQASSQKKGRVCERELAQLGIPCYFTTEKSIIKRMVYRGIELKNRLCQAGFHVIEVYPFASKIGL
;
A
#
# COMPACT_ATOMS: atom_id res chain seq x y z
N MET A 1 -20.93 -1.33 -22.66
CA MET A 1 -21.28 -2.41 -21.72
C MET A 1 -21.08 -1.79 -20.35
N ASP A 2 -22.00 -0.93 -19.89
CA ASP A 2 -21.69 0.00 -18.78
C ASP A 2 -22.88 0.26 -17.84
N ASN A 3 -23.91 -0.61 -17.87
CA ASN A 3 -25.19 -0.33 -17.19
C ASN A 3 -25.33 -0.94 -15.78
N GLU A 4 -24.27 -1.53 -15.20
CA GLU A 4 -24.35 -2.27 -13.92
C GLU A 4 -23.21 -1.95 -12.93
N LEU A 5 -22.41 -0.90 -13.15
CA LEU A 5 -21.40 -0.50 -12.17
C LEU A 5 -22.09 0.25 -11.01
N GLN A 6 -22.24 -0.42 -9.88
CA GLN A 6 -22.74 0.18 -8.65
C GLN A 6 -21.58 0.48 -7.70
N VAL A 7 -21.48 1.73 -7.26
CA VAL A 7 -20.56 2.11 -6.19
C VAL A 7 -21.22 1.81 -4.84
N ILE A 8 -20.55 1.02 -4.02
CA ILE A 8 -20.96 0.74 -2.64
C ILE A 8 -19.94 1.41 -1.71
N TYR A 9 -20.44 2.20 -0.77
CA TYR A 9 -19.62 2.84 0.26
C TYR A 9 -19.94 2.27 1.63
N PHE A 10 -18.94 1.65 2.27
CA PHE A 10 -19.09 1.00 3.58
C PHE A 10 -18.84 1.92 4.78
N GLY A 11 -18.59 3.22 4.56
CA GLY A 11 -18.20 4.11 5.65
C GLY A 11 -16.76 3.90 6.09
N PHE A 12 -16.52 3.98 7.39
CA PHE A 12 -15.20 3.80 7.99
C PHE A 12 -15.10 2.43 8.66
N LEU A 13 -14.19 1.58 8.14
CA LEU A 13 -13.81 0.32 8.77
C LEU A 13 -12.47 0.51 9.47
N THR A 14 -12.47 0.53 10.80
CA THR A 14 -11.26 0.83 11.57
C THR A 14 -10.41 -0.41 11.87
N LYS A 15 -11.03 -1.60 11.96
CA LYS A 15 -10.32 -2.84 12.26
C LYS A 15 -10.07 -3.62 10.98
N ASP A 16 -8.88 -4.22 10.90
CA ASP A 16 -8.53 -5.04 9.75
C ASP A 16 -9.39 -6.32 9.66
N SER A 17 -9.92 -6.81 10.77
CA SER A 17 -10.93 -7.89 10.77
C SER A 17 -12.19 -7.50 10.01
N ASP A 18 -12.65 -6.25 10.15
CA ASP A 18 -13.87 -5.78 9.52
C ASP A 18 -13.66 -5.62 8.01
N ILE A 19 -12.47 -5.16 7.60
CA ILE A 19 -12.05 -5.09 6.19
C ILE A 19 -12.01 -6.48 5.56
N VAL A 20 -11.40 -7.46 6.23
CA VAL A 20 -11.35 -8.86 5.73
C VAL A 20 -12.75 -9.45 5.62
N ALA A 21 -13.62 -9.24 6.60
CA ALA A 21 -15.00 -9.74 6.56
C ALA A 21 -15.80 -9.15 5.37
N VAL A 22 -15.59 -7.88 5.04
CA VAL A 22 -16.19 -7.26 3.85
C VAL A 22 -15.61 -7.84 2.56
N ALA A 23 -14.30 -8.07 2.49
CA ALA A 23 -13.67 -8.72 1.34
C ALA A 23 -14.22 -10.14 1.13
N ASP A 24 -14.40 -10.93 2.19
CA ASP A 24 -14.99 -12.26 2.13
C ASP A 24 -16.44 -12.21 1.62
N LEU A 25 -17.25 -11.28 2.15
CA LEU A 25 -18.67 -11.14 1.79
C LEU A 25 -18.88 -10.80 0.30
N TYR A 26 -18.06 -9.91 -0.25
CA TYR A 26 -18.20 -9.45 -1.63
C TYR A 26 -17.31 -10.20 -2.63
N SER A 27 -16.29 -10.92 -2.14
CA SER A 27 -15.35 -11.71 -2.94
C SER A 27 -14.84 -10.96 -4.19
N PRO A 28 -14.20 -9.78 -4.04
CA PRO A 28 -13.73 -9.00 -5.17
C PRO A 28 -12.60 -9.70 -5.92
N GLU A 29 -12.52 -9.48 -7.23
CA GLU A 29 -11.40 -9.99 -8.05
C GLU A 29 -10.08 -9.31 -7.69
N VAL A 30 -10.12 -8.01 -7.35
CA VAL A 30 -8.93 -7.21 -7.00
C VAL A 30 -9.24 -6.32 -5.80
N ILE A 31 -8.30 -6.25 -4.87
CA ILE A 31 -8.32 -5.29 -3.74
C ILE A 31 -7.20 -4.28 -3.94
N ALA A 32 -7.55 -3.02 -4.16
CA ALA A 32 -6.61 -1.91 -4.23
C ALA A 32 -6.46 -1.23 -2.87
N ILE A 33 -5.22 -1.09 -2.38
CA ILE A 33 -4.92 -0.41 -1.11
C ILE A 33 -4.04 0.81 -1.39
N ASP A 34 -4.52 1.98 -0.96
CA ASP A 34 -3.77 3.25 -1.02
C ASP A 34 -2.82 3.36 0.18
N ALA A 35 -1.76 2.56 0.15
CA ALA A 35 -0.66 2.60 1.11
C ALA A 35 0.56 1.87 0.56
N PRO A 36 1.79 2.20 1.01
CA PRO A 36 2.94 1.33 0.79
C PRO A 36 2.71 -0.07 1.36
N LEU A 37 2.84 -1.11 0.52
CA LEU A 37 2.59 -2.52 0.89
C LEU A 37 3.86 -3.39 0.94
N SER A 38 5.02 -2.74 0.97
CA SER A 38 6.34 -3.37 1.04
C SER A 38 7.35 -2.45 1.71
N PHE A 39 8.43 -3.05 2.26
CA PHE A 39 9.60 -2.30 2.71
C PHE A 39 10.54 -1.98 1.54
N PRO A 40 11.41 -0.98 1.68
CA PRO A 40 12.55 -0.79 0.78
C PRO A 40 13.39 -2.06 0.69
N LEU A 41 13.97 -2.30 -0.49
CA LEU A 41 14.81 -3.47 -0.71
C LEU A 41 15.98 -3.50 0.29
N GLY A 42 16.20 -4.65 0.91
CA GLY A 42 17.19 -4.85 1.97
C GLY A 42 16.72 -4.53 3.39
N LEU A 43 15.57 -3.85 3.55
CA LEU A 43 14.97 -3.62 4.86
C LEU A 43 13.92 -4.67 5.21
N SER A 44 13.90 -5.06 6.49
CA SER A 44 12.85 -5.91 7.10
C SER A 44 11.91 -5.11 8.01
N HIS A 45 12.25 -3.86 8.32
CA HIS A 45 11.48 -2.94 9.14
C HIS A 45 11.90 -1.49 8.84
N LEU A 46 11.22 -0.52 9.46
CA LEU A 46 11.47 0.92 9.32
C LEU A 46 11.95 1.56 10.62
N GLU A 47 12.43 0.77 11.59
CA GLU A 47 13.08 1.32 12.78
C GLU A 47 14.54 1.65 12.49
N GLU A 48 15.08 2.67 13.16
CA GLU A 48 16.48 3.06 13.01
C GLU A 48 17.34 2.04 13.79
N ASP A 49 17.74 0.97 13.11
CA ASP A 49 18.60 -0.09 13.66
C ASP A 49 19.78 -0.39 12.71
N SER A 50 20.99 -0.36 13.26
CA SER A 50 22.24 -0.72 12.59
C SER A 50 22.27 -2.11 11.95
N ALA A 51 21.42 -3.05 12.42
CA ALA A 51 21.36 -4.42 11.93
C ALA A 51 20.63 -4.58 10.59
N CYS A 52 19.82 -3.60 10.17
CA CYS A 52 19.00 -3.69 8.96
C CYS A 52 19.33 -2.53 8.02
N GLN A 53 20.12 -2.80 6.99
CA GLN A 53 20.55 -1.75 6.06
C GLN A 53 19.89 -1.92 4.69
N ALA A 54 19.39 -0.81 4.15
CA ALA A 54 18.85 -0.79 2.80
C ALA A 54 19.92 -1.24 1.79
N SER A 55 19.52 -2.06 0.83
CA SER A 55 20.45 -2.57 -0.19
C SER A 55 20.90 -1.49 -1.19
N SER A 56 20.29 -0.31 -1.12
CA SER A 56 20.60 0.84 -1.95
C SER A 56 20.78 2.07 -1.07
N GLN A 57 21.78 2.88 -1.42
CA GLN A 57 21.92 4.23 -0.86
C GLN A 57 20.82 5.18 -1.35
N LYS A 58 20.05 4.79 -2.38
CA LYS A 58 18.94 5.60 -2.88
C LYS A 58 17.74 5.48 -1.95
N LYS A 59 17.18 6.63 -1.58
CA LYS A 59 16.02 6.74 -0.71
C LYS A 59 14.80 5.96 -1.25
N GLY A 60 14.14 5.21 -0.37
CA GLY A 60 12.84 4.58 -0.60
C GLY A 60 12.80 3.42 -1.57
N ARG A 61 11.58 3.09 -2.01
CA ARG A 61 11.28 1.96 -2.90
C ARG A 61 11.50 2.33 -4.37
N VAL A 62 11.59 1.33 -5.25
CA VAL A 62 11.79 1.56 -6.69
C VAL A 62 10.65 2.40 -7.27
N CYS A 63 9.39 2.00 -7.01
CA CYS A 63 8.20 2.72 -7.45
C CYS A 63 8.17 4.19 -6.99
N GLU A 64 8.58 4.47 -5.76
CA GLU A 64 8.64 5.85 -5.23
C GLU A 64 9.66 6.71 -5.97
N ARG A 65 10.80 6.12 -6.35
CA ARG A 65 11.81 6.83 -7.14
C ARG A 65 11.34 7.07 -8.57
N GLU A 66 10.64 6.12 -9.16
CA GLU A 66 10.05 6.27 -10.50
C GLU A 66 8.99 7.39 -10.51
N LEU A 67 8.09 7.41 -9.52
CA LEU A 67 7.13 8.50 -9.35
C LEU A 67 7.82 9.86 -9.22
N ALA A 68 8.86 9.95 -8.40
CA ALA A 68 9.60 11.20 -8.22
C ALA A 68 10.32 11.66 -9.50
N GLN A 69 10.82 10.73 -10.32
CA GLN A 69 11.41 11.06 -11.63
C GLN A 69 10.39 11.64 -12.61
N LEU A 70 9.11 11.27 -12.47
CA LEU A 70 8.00 11.86 -13.22
C LEU A 70 7.50 13.19 -12.63
N GLY A 71 8.16 13.71 -11.58
CA GLY A 71 7.73 14.93 -10.88
C GLY A 71 6.52 14.72 -9.98
N ILE A 72 6.12 13.47 -9.72
CA ILE A 72 4.99 13.13 -8.86
C ILE A 72 5.51 12.97 -7.42
N PRO A 73 5.17 13.85 -6.48
CA PRO A 73 5.63 13.73 -5.11
C PRO A 73 4.99 12.51 -4.44
N CYS A 74 5.73 11.85 -3.56
CA CYS A 74 5.23 10.78 -2.69
C CYS A 74 5.97 10.77 -1.35
N TYR A 75 5.35 10.18 -0.33
CA TYR A 75 6.01 9.97 0.96
C TYR A 75 6.92 8.74 0.86
N PHE A 76 8.23 8.99 0.75
CA PHE A 76 9.22 7.92 0.65
C PHE A 76 9.21 7.03 1.89
N THR A 77 9.03 5.72 1.66
CA THR A 77 9.09 4.71 2.70
C THR A 77 10.55 4.51 3.12
N THR A 78 10.88 4.94 4.33
CA THR A 78 12.25 4.92 4.88
C THR A 78 12.17 4.75 6.39
N GLU A 79 13.31 4.50 7.04
CA GLU A 79 13.41 4.47 8.50
C GLU A 79 13.02 5.80 9.17
N LYS A 80 12.99 6.90 8.42
CA LYS A 80 12.56 8.23 8.89
C LYS A 80 11.17 8.64 8.38
N SER A 81 10.42 7.68 7.86
CA SER A 81 9.08 7.96 7.33
C SER A 81 8.12 8.39 8.43
N ILE A 82 7.31 9.41 8.16
CA ILE A 82 6.25 9.86 9.07
C ILE A 82 5.01 8.94 9.02
N ILE A 83 4.92 8.09 8.00
CA ILE A 83 3.78 7.19 7.76
C ILE A 83 4.06 5.74 8.19
N LYS A 84 5.09 5.47 9.01
CA LYS A 84 5.47 4.09 9.43
C LYS A 84 4.28 3.22 9.85
N ARG A 85 3.41 3.75 10.72
CA ARG A 85 2.23 3.02 11.21
C ARG A 85 1.30 2.57 10.07
N MET A 86 1.12 3.44 9.07
CA MET A 86 0.32 3.12 7.88
C MET A 86 1.01 2.06 7.03
N VAL A 87 2.33 2.12 6.86
CA VAL A 87 3.10 1.12 6.11
C VAL A 87 3.03 -0.25 6.78
N TYR A 88 3.28 -0.34 8.08
CA TYR A 88 3.19 -1.60 8.82
C TYR A 88 1.79 -2.20 8.74
N ARG A 89 0.75 -1.39 8.99
CA ARG A 89 -0.64 -1.85 8.87
C ARG A 89 -0.97 -2.29 7.44
N GLY A 90 -0.53 -1.54 6.42
CA GLY A 90 -0.75 -1.87 5.02
C GLY A 90 -0.12 -3.21 4.63
N ILE A 91 1.13 -3.44 5.04
CA ILE A 91 1.83 -4.72 4.83
C ILE A 91 1.10 -5.87 5.53
N GLU A 92 0.71 -5.69 6.78
CA GLU A 92 -0.02 -6.70 7.55
C GLU A 92 -1.37 -7.05 6.91
N LEU A 93 -2.17 -6.03 6.56
CA LEU A 93 -3.46 -6.20 5.92
C LEU A 93 -3.33 -6.90 4.56
N LYS A 94 -2.38 -6.48 3.72
CA LYS A 94 -2.09 -7.14 2.44
C LYS A 94 -1.74 -8.62 2.66
N ASN A 95 -0.86 -8.93 3.61
CA ASN A 95 -0.47 -10.32 3.88
C ASN A 95 -1.69 -11.17 4.29
N ARG A 96 -2.57 -10.65 5.16
CA ARG A 96 -3.79 -11.34 5.58
C ARG A 96 -4.75 -11.60 4.41
N LEU A 97 -4.99 -10.59 3.57
CA LEU A 97 -5.85 -10.72 2.40
C LEU A 97 -5.27 -11.69 1.36
N CYS A 98 -3.97 -11.62 1.09
CA CYS A 98 -3.31 -12.59 0.18
C CYS A 98 -3.36 -14.03 0.74
N GLN A 99 -3.19 -14.21 2.05
CA GLN A 99 -3.32 -15.53 2.70
C GLN A 99 -4.76 -16.07 2.62
N ALA A 100 -5.76 -15.19 2.59
CA ALA A 100 -7.16 -15.54 2.33
C ALA A 100 -7.48 -15.80 0.85
N GLY A 101 -6.51 -15.64 -0.07
CA GLY A 101 -6.65 -15.93 -1.49
C GLY A 101 -6.96 -14.73 -2.37
N PHE A 102 -7.01 -13.51 -1.82
CA PHE A 102 -7.29 -12.30 -2.59
C PHE A 102 -6.08 -11.79 -3.38
N HIS A 103 -6.34 -11.25 -4.57
CA HIS A 103 -5.35 -10.48 -5.31
C HIS A 103 -5.32 -9.04 -4.82
N VAL A 104 -4.20 -8.63 -4.20
CA VAL A 104 -4.02 -7.30 -3.63
C VAL A 104 -3.01 -6.50 -4.45
N ILE A 105 -3.36 -5.26 -4.79
CA ILE A 105 -2.46 -4.31 -5.46
C ILE A 105 -2.27 -3.05 -4.61
N GLU A 106 -1.06 -2.50 -4.68
CA GLU A 106 -0.77 -1.16 -4.17
C GLU A 106 -1.22 -0.13 -5.22
N VAL A 107 -1.95 0.90 -4.78
CA VAL A 107 -2.33 2.03 -5.64
C VAL A 107 -1.85 3.34 -5.02
N TYR A 108 -1.69 4.36 -5.86
CA TYR A 108 -1.39 5.73 -5.44
C TYR A 108 -2.26 6.71 -6.23
N PRO A 109 -3.52 6.95 -5.81
CA PRO A 109 -4.51 7.70 -6.59
C PRO A 109 -4.07 9.13 -6.94
N PHE A 110 -3.19 9.73 -6.15
CA PHE A 110 -2.65 11.06 -6.43
C PHE A 110 -1.85 11.11 -7.74
N ALA A 111 -1.14 10.05 -8.12
CA ALA A 111 -0.46 9.99 -9.41
C ALA A 111 -1.45 10.07 -10.59
N SER A 112 -2.58 9.38 -10.48
CA SER A 112 -3.66 9.45 -11.48
C SER A 112 -4.28 10.83 -11.59
N LYS A 113 -4.34 11.60 -10.49
CA LYS A 113 -4.84 12.97 -10.50
C LYS A 113 -3.91 13.94 -11.24
N ILE A 114 -2.58 13.74 -11.16
CA ILE A 114 -1.60 14.65 -11.77
C ILE A 114 -1.26 14.25 -13.22
N GLY A 115 -1.31 12.96 -13.53
CA GLY A 115 -0.94 12.43 -14.85
C GLY A 115 -2.04 12.49 -15.90
N LEU A 116 -3.26 12.88 -15.52
CA LEU A 116 -4.39 13.17 -16.41
C LEU A 116 -4.55 14.68 -16.56
#